data_AF-A0A240UBC4-F1
#
_entry.id   AF-A0A240UBC4-F1
#
_cell.length_a   1.000
_cell.length_b   1.000
_cell.length_c   1.000
_cell.angle_alpha   90.00
_cell.angle_beta   90.00
_cell.angle_gamma   90.00
#
_symmetry.space_group_name_H-M   'P 1'
#
loop_
_entity.id
_entity.type
_entity.pdbx_description
1 polymer ?
#
loop_
_entity_poly.entity_id
_entity_poly.type
_entity_poly.pdbx_seq_one_letter_code
_entity_poly.pdbx_strand_id
1 'polypeptide(L)'
;MKKLTGLLAIGAISLALGACGDKKSTEAAAPAPAPAPAAAPAPAAAPAPAAPAPVAENSVGKGVYGKTCALCHAAGVAGAPKPGDKADWGPRIAQGKDTLYKHAIEGFTGAKGMMPARGGGATLTDDEVKAAVDFMADQSI
;
A
#
# COMPACT_ATOMS: atom_id res chain seq x y z
N MET A 1 23.04 30.65 20.57
CA MET A 1 23.00 31.19 21.94
C MET A 1 21.86 30.49 22.68
N LYS A 2 21.99 29.85 23.85
CA LYS A 2 23.16 29.51 24.70
C LYS A 2 23.39 27.96 24.69
N LYS A 3 24.37 27.45 25.44
CA LYS A 3 24.65 26.00 25.64
C LYS A 3 24.43 25.62 27.11
N LEU A 4 24.00 24.37 27.37
CA LEU A 4 24.10 23.61 28.64
C LEU A 4 23.91 22.13 28.22
N THR A 5 24.81 21.13 28.38
CA THR A 5 25.90 20.79 29.32
C THR A 5 25.41 19.94 30.52
N GLY A 6 25.84 18.66 30.58
CA GLY A 6 25.62 17.72 31.71
C GLY A 6 26.35 16.38 31.52
N LEU A 7 27.11 15.91 32.52
CA LEU A 7 28.12 14.81 32.50
C LEU A 7 28.38 14.35 33.98
N LEU A 8 29.05 13.24 34.37
CA LEU A 8 29.70 12.08 33.71
C LEU A 8 29.90 10.91 34.71
N ALA A 9 29.45 9.68 34.40
CA ALA A 9 29.93 8.39 34.97
C ALA A 9 29.32 7.20 34.16
N ILE A 10 29.94 6.05 33.83
CA ILE A 10 30.95 5.15 34.49
C ILE A 10 30.32 4.31 35.62
N GLY A 11 30.43 2.97 35.73
CA GLY A 11 31.02 1.87 34.91
C GLY A 11 30.14 0.59 35.03
N ALA A 12 30.54 -0.68 34.85
CA ALA A 12 31.83 -1.37 34.65
C ALA A 12 31.60 -2.75 33.94
N ILE A 13 32.42 -3.20 32.98
CA ILE A 13 33.54 -4.19 33.05
C ILE A 13 33.20 -5.63 33.55
N SER A 14 33.34 -6.63 32.65
CA SER A 14 34.02 -7.95 32.82
C SER A 14 33.89 -8.79 31.51
N LEU A 15 34.97 -9.22 30.84
CA LEU A 15 35.67 -10.55 30.92
C LEU A 15 34.78 -11.77 30.54
N ALA A 16 35.18 -12.75 29.72
CA ALA A 16 36.38 -13.06 28.89
C ALA A 16 35.94 -14.06 27.75
N LEU A 17 36.70 -14.76 26.88
CA LEU A 17 38.14 -15.06 26.63
C LEU A 17 38.51 -14.60 25.18
N GLY A 18 39.42 -15.09 24.32
CA GLY A 18 40.39 -16.23 24.18
C GLY A 18 39.88 -17.36 23.25
N ALA A 19 40.65 -17.97 22.32
CA ALA A 19 42.02 -17.75 21.82
C ALA A 19 42.21 -18.42 20.41
N CYS A 20 43.43 -18.41 19.83
CA CYS A 20 43.74 -18.84 18.44
C CYS A 20 43.79 -20.37 18.21
N GLY A 21 43.66 -20.82 16.95
CA GLY A 21 43.99 -22.19 16.51
C GLY A 21 43.81 -22.43 15.00
N ASP A 22 44.74 -23.14 14.34
CA ASP A 22 44.76 -23.39 12.89
C ASP A 22 45.05 -24.88 12.60
N LYS A 23 44.58 -25.40 11.45
CA LYS A 23 45.01 -26.62 10.73
C LYS A 23 44.65 -28.04 11.22
N LYS A 24 43.93 -28.72 10.30
CA LYS A 24 44.22 -30.05 9.70
C LYS A 24 43.64 -31.33 10.35
N SER A 25 43.42 -32.32 9.47
CA SER A 25 42.66 -33.57 9.66
C SER A 25 43.54 -34.80 9.98
N THR A 26 42.90 -36.00 10.01
CA THR A 26 43.45 -37.39 10.09
C THR A 26 43.61 -37.94 11.53
N GLU A 27 43.27 -39.20 11.88
CA GLU A 27 42.35 -40.25 11.34
C GLU A 27 42.24 -41.43 12.36
N ALA A 28 41.13 -42.20 12.34
CA ALA A 28 40.88 -43.49 13.04
C ALA A 28 40.90 -43.48 14.60
N ALA A 29 40.30 -44.42 15.34
CA ALA A 29 39.50 -45.62 15.01
C ALA A 29 38.28 -45.78 15.96
N ALA A 30 37.35 -46.69 15.67
CA ALA A 30 36.11 -46.94 16.45
C ALA A 30 36.30 -47.94 17.63
N PRO A 31 35.31 -48.09 18.54
CA PRO A 31 34.08 -48.85 18.24
C PRO A 31 32.76 -48.09 18.53
N ALA A 32 31.62 -48.67 18.12
CA ALA A 32 30.31 -48.01 18.14
C ALA A 32 29.41 -48.40 19.33
N PRO A 33 28.59 -47.47 19.86
CA PRO A 33 27.40 -47.76 20.68
C PRO A 33 26.15 -48.02 19.80
N ALA A 34 25.10 -48.56 20.42
CA ALA A 34 23.85 -48.97 19.76
C ALA A 34 23.01 -47.79 19.20
N PRO A 35 22.14 -48.03 18.18
CA PRO A 35 21.28 -46.98 17.62
C PRO A 35 20.24 -46.46 18.63
N ALA A 36 20.23 -45.15 18.84
CA ALA A 36 19.13 -44.44 19.50
C ALA A 36 17.86 -44.45 18.60
N PRO A 37 16.65 -44.36 19.18
CA PRO A 37 15.41 -44.39 18.41
C PRO A 37 15.30 -43.20 17.44
N ALA A 38 14.65 -43.44 16.30
CA ALA A 38 14.51 -42.44 15.24
C ALA A 38 13.77 -41.19 15.72
N ALA A 39 14.35 -40.02 15.46
CA ALA A 39 13.69 -38.74 15.70
C ALA A 39 12.49 -38.58 14.75
N ALA A 40 11.37 -38.07 15.28
CA ALA A 40 10.21 -37.71 14.48
C ALA A 40 10.58 -36.57 13.49
N PRO A 41 10.01 -36.54 12.28
CA PRO A 41 10.30 -35.50 11.30
C PRO A 41 9.88 -34.12 11.83
N ALA A 42 10.76 -33.13 11.71
CA ALA A 42 10.41 -31.75 11.98
C ALA A 42 9.34 -31.27 10.97
N PRO A 43 8.37 -30.45 11.38
CA PRO A 43 7.37 -29.92 10.47
C PRO A 43 8.03 -29.04 9.39
N ALA A 44 7.62 -29.23 8.14
CA ALA A 44 8.10 -28.40 7.04
C ALA A 44 7.72 -26.94 7.28
N ALA A 45 8.66 -26.02 7.05
CA ALA A 45 8.42 -24.59 7.21
C ALA A 45 7.31 -24.13 6.24
N ALA A 46 6.30 -23.45 6.78
CA ALA A 46 5.25 -22.85 5.95
C ALA A 46 5.86 -21.81 4.99
N PRO A 47 5.33 -21.67 3.76
CA PRO A 47 5.82 -20.66 2.83
C PRO A 47 5.64 -19.25 3.41
N ALA A 48 6.69 -18.44 3.34
CA ALA A 48 6.62 -17.04 3.73
C ALA A 48 5.57 -16.29 2.88
N PRO A 49 4.80 -15.34 3.45
CA PRO A 49 3.84 -14.58 2.69
C PRO A 49 4.54 -13.79 1.58
N ALA A 50 4.05 -13.92 0.35
CA ALA A 50 4.54 -13.13 -0.76
C ALA A 50 4.32 -11.63 -0.47
N ALA A 51 5.35 -10.81 -0.68
CA ALA A 51 5.22 -9.37 -0.57
C ALA A 51 4.14 -8.87 -1.57
N PRO A 52 3.27 -7.93 -1.19
CA PRO A 52 2.27 -7.39 -2.09
C PRO A 52 2.96 -6.74 -3.30
N ALA A 53 2.50 -7.08 -4.51
CA ALA A 53 2.97 -6.44 -5.72
C ALA A 53 2.65 -4.93 -5.68
N PRO A 54 3.52 -4.06 -6.22
CA PRO A 54 3.23 -2.63 -6.27
C PRO A 54 1.96 -2.41 -7.11
N VAL A 55 0.97 -1.74 -6.51
CA VAL A 55 -0.25 -1.34 -7.22
C VAL A 55 0.16 -0.34 -8.31
N ALA A 56 -0.21 -0.61 -9.57
CA ALA A 56 0.13 0.27 -10.66
C ALA A 56 -0.56 1.63 -10.48
N GLU A 57 0.19 2.74 -10.51
CA GLU A 57 -0.39 4.07 -10.38
C GLU A 57 -1.39 4.35 -11.52
N ASN A 58 -2.61 4.75 -11.14
CA ASN A 58 -3.66 5.21 -12.04
C ASN A 58 -3.34 6.61 -12.59
N SER A 59 -2.24 6.69 -13.34
CA SER A 59 -1.69 7.91 -13.96
C SER A 59 -2.62 8.50 -15.02
N VAL A 60 -3.36 7.65 -15.75
CA VAL A 60 -4.42 8.05 -16.69
C VAL A 60 -5.53 8.78 -15.95
N GLY A 61 -6.11 8.16 -14.92
CA GLY A 61 -7.20 8.75 -14.13
C GLY A 61 -6.79 10.04 -13.43
N LYS A 62 -5.59 10.07 -12.85
CA LYS A 62 -4.98 11.28 -12.26
C LYS A 62 -4.77 12.40 -13.28
N GLY A 63 -4.40 12.05 -14.51
CA GLY A 63 -4.23 12.98 -15.63
C GLY A 63 -5.55 13.55 -16.16
N VAL A 64 -6.57 12.71 -16.34
CA VAL A 64 -7.92 13.11 -16.77
C VAL A 64 -8.60 13.95 -15.68
N TYR A 65 -8.47 13.54 -14.41
CA TYR A 65 -8.92 14.33 -13.26
C TYR A 65 -8.33 15.74 -13.30
N GLY A 66 -7.00 15.87 -13.40
CA GLY A 66 -6.32 17.17 -13.39
C GLY A 66 -6.67 18.08 -14.57
N LYS A 67 -7.01 17.50 -15.74
CA LYS A 67 -7.37 18.26 -16.96
C LYS A 67 -8.84 18.66 -17.04
N THR A 68 -9.75 17.86 -16.49
CA THR A 68 -11.20 18.00 -16.72
C THR A 68 -11.99 17.99 -15.42
N CYS A 69 -11.92 16.92 -14.64
CA CYS A 69 -12.81 16.72 -13.49
C CYS A 69 -12.52 17.72 -12.33
N ALA A 70 -11.26 18.09 -12.13
CA ALA A 70 -10.81 18.93 -11.02
C ALA A 70 -11.49 20.31 -11.00
N LEU A 71 -11.92 20.84 -12.16
CA LEU A 71 -12.62 22.12 -12.29
C LEU A 71 -13.83 22.23 -11.35
N CYS A 72 -14.59 21.14 -11.19
CA CYS A 72 -15.69 21.07 -10.24
C CYS A 72 -15.26 20.34 -8.95
N HIS A 73 -14.59 19.20 -9.09
CA HIS A 73 -14.39 18.26 -7.98
C HIS A 73 -13.30 18.65 -6.99
N ALA A 74 -12.31 19.49 -7.35
CA ALA A 74 -11.25 19.88 -6.41
C ALA A 74 -11.78 20.78 -5.28
N ALA A 75 -12.65 21.74 -5.62
CA ALA A 75 -13.24 22.66 -4.65
C ALA A 75 -14.61 22.17 -4.12
N GLY A 76 -15.34 21.35 -4.89
CA GLY A 76 -16.73 20.95 -4.61
C GLY A 76 -17.76 21.89 -5.24
N VAL A 77 -17.42 22.48 -6.39
CA VAL A 77 -18.26 23.47 -7.10
C VAL A 77 -19.62 22.84 -7.44
N ALA A 78 -20.71 23.60 -7.22
CA ALA A 78 -22.08 23.16 -7.49
C ALA A 78 -22.45 21.78 -6.89
N GLY A 79 -21.89 21.45 -5.71
CA GLY A 79 -22.19 20.20 -4.99
C GLY A 79 -21.48 18.95 -5.53
N ALA A 80 -20.46 19.12 -6.38
CA ALA A 80 -19.61 18.03 -6.84
C ALA A 80 -18.87 17.35 -5.66
N PRO A 81 -18.83 16.01 -5.58
CA PRO A 81 -18.11 15.31 -4.50
C PRO A 81 -16.60 15.54 -4.60
N LYS A 82 -15.99 15.92 -3.48
CA LYS A 82 -14.56 16.19 -3.39
C LYS A 82 -13.76 14.92 -3.12
N PRO A 83 -12.73 14.56 -3.91
CA PRO A 83 -11.86 13.44 -3.57
C PRO A 83 -11.25 13.65 -2.17
N GLY A 84 -11.22 12.60 -1.35
CA GLY A 84 -10.86 12.66 0.06
C GLY A 84 -12.02 12.92 1.03
N ASP A 85 -13.19 13.39 0.56
CA ASP A 85 -14.39 13.53 1.40
C ASP A 85 -15.07 12.15 1.56
N LYS A 86 -14.59 11.37 2.53
CA LYS A 86 -15.14 10.03 2.83
C LYS A 86 -16.63 10.05 3.19
N ALA A 87 -17.16 11.17 3.70
CA ALA A 87 -18.56 11.29 4.08
C ALA A 87 -19.47 11.48 2.86
N ASP A 88 -19.01 12.20 1.82
CA ASP A 88 -19.73 12.29 0.54
C ASP A 88 -19.49 11.06 -0.34
N TRP A 89 -18.30 10.46 -0.30
CA TRP A 89 -17.96 9.32 -1.16
C TRP A 89 -18.47 7.97 -0.65
N GLY A 90 -18.54 7.72 0.66
CA GLY A 90 -19.04 6.43 1.20
C GLY A 90 -20.40 6.00 0.61
N PRO A 91 -21.45 6.86 0.66
CA PRO A 91 -22.75 6.58 0.06
C PRO A 91 -22.78 6.47 -1.47
N ARG A 92 -21.69 6.84 -2.15
CA ARG A 92 -21.52 6.76 -3.60
C ARG A 92 -20.79 5.47 -3.99
N ILE A 93 -19.70 5.16 -3.31
CA ILE A 93 -18.96 3.89 -3.45
C ILE A 93 -19.86 2.69 -3.14
N ALA A 94 -20.76 2.83 -2.16
CA ALA A 94 -21.80 1.84 -1.85
C ALA A 94 -22.80 1.54 -3.00
N GLN A 95 -22.84 2.36 -4.06
CA GLN A 95 -23.67 2.12 -5.26
C GLN A 95 -23.00 1.21 -6.30
N GLY A 96 -21.74 0.84 -6.07
CA GLY A 96 -20.91 0.04 -6.97
C GLY A 96 -20.26 0.86 -8.09
N LYS A 97 -19.11 0.36 -8.57
CA LYS A 97 -18.29 1.00 -9.63
C LYS A 97 -19.10 1.26 -10.90
N ASP A 98 -19.90 0.30 -11.36
CA ASP A 98 -20.69 0.43 -12.59
C ASP A 98 -21.67 1.61 -12.56
N THR A 99 -22.30 1.87 -11.42
CA THR A 99 -23.20 3.02 -11.22
C THR A 99 -22.42 4.34 -11.29
N LEU A 100 -21.23 4.41 -10.69
CA LEU A 100 -20.38 5.60 -10.75
C LEU A 100 -19.83 5.86 -12.15
N TYR A 101 -19.40 4.82 -12.85
CA TYR A 101 -18.97 4.90 -14.25
C TYR A 101 -20.11 5.37 -15.14
N LYS A 102 -21.31 4.78 -15.01
CA LYS A 102 -22.49 5.18 -15.79
C LYS A 102 -22.82 6.66 -15.60
N HIS A 103 -22.93 7.11 -14.34
CA HIS A 103 -23.20 8.52 -14.01
C HIS A 103 -22.12 9.49 -14.52
N ALA A 104 -20.86 9.06 -14.59
CA ALA A 104 -19.77 9.88 -15.13
C ALA A 104 -19.70 9.91 -16.66
N ILE A 105 -20.05 8.80 -17.34
CA ILE A 105 -20.05 8.68 -18.80
C ILE A 105 -21.29 9.35 -19.39
N GLU A 106 -22.49 8.94 -18.98
CA GLU A 106 -23.78 9.43 -19.51
C GLU A 106 -24.16 10.81 -18.94
N GLY A 107 -23.59 11.19 -17.79
CA GLY A 107 -24.01 12.34 -17.00
C GLY A 107 -25.09 11.96 -15.98
N PHE A 108 -25.29 12.83 -14.98
CA PHE A 108 -26.17 12.55 -13.85
C PHE A 108 -26.70 13.82 -13.19
N THR A 109 -28.02 13.89 -13.00
CA THR A 109 -28.65 14.90 -12.14
C THR A 109 -28.95 14.28 -10.78
N GLY A 110 -28.28 14.74 -9.72
CA GLY A 110 -28.48 14.27 -8.35
C GLY A 110 -28.96 15.38 -7.41
N ALA A 111 -29.35 15.00 -6.20
CA ALA A 111 -29.87 15.93 -5.18
C ALA A 111 -28.90 17.07 -4.78
N LYS A 112 -27.60 16.94 -5.10
CA LYS A 112 -26.57 17.97 -4.83
C LYS A 112 -26.24 18.85 -6.04
N GLY A 113 -26.61 18.46 -7.26
CA GLY A 113 -26.19 19.16 -8.49
C GLY A 113 -26.16 18.26 -9.74
N MET A 114 -25.66 18.83 -10.84
CA MET A 114 -25.54 18.18 -12.16
C MET A 114 -24.08 17.82 -12.46
N MET A 115 -23.83 16.56 -12.84
CA MET A 115 -22.59 16.13 -13.48
C MET A 115 -22.84 15.99 -15.00
N PRO A 116 -22.19 16.78 -15.87
CA PRO A 116 -22.34 16.61 -17.32
C PRO A 116 -21.70 15.31 -17.81
N ALA A 117 -22.20 14.79 -18.94
CA ALA A 117 -21.65 13.61 -19.62
C ALA A 117 -20.14 13.74 -19.86
N ARG A 118 -19.38 12.68 -19.56
CA ARG A 118 -17.90 12.65 -19.57
C ARG A 118 -17.23 13.77 -18.74
N GLY A 119 -17.92 14.31 -17.74
CA GLY A 119 -17.46 15.51 -17.01
C GLY A 119 -17.32 16.75 -17.90
N GLY A 120 -17.99 16.79 -19.06
CA GLY A 120 -17.84 17.83 -20.09
C GLY A 120 -16.72 17.56 -21.10
N GLY A 121 -15.91 16.52 -20.90
CA GLY A 121 -14.83 16.14 -21.80
C GLY A 121 -15.34 15.38 -23.04
N ALA A 122 -15.82 16.10 -24.04
CA ALA A 122 -16.42 15.53 -25.26
C ALA A 122 -15.50 14.56 -26.05
N THR A 123 -14.18 14.63 -25.86
CA THR A 123 -13.18 13.76 -26.49
C THR A 123 -12.67 12.62 -25.61
N LEU A 124 -13.13 12.50 -24.36
CA LEU A 124 -12.65 11.46 -23.44
C LEU A 124 -13.28 10.10 -23.78
N THR A 125 -12.47 9.05 -23.82
CA THR A 125 -12.96 7.67 -23.93
C THR A 125 -13.67 7.22 -22.65
N ASP A 126 -14.44 6.13 -22.71
CA ASP A 126 -15.08 5.57 -21.52
C ASP A 126 -14.05 5.13 -20.48
N ASP A 127 -12.93 4.56 -20.91
CA ASP A 127 -11.91 4.03 -20.00
C ASP A 127 -11.08 5.14 -19.34
N GLU A 128 -10.87 6.28 -20.01
CA GLU A 128 -10.36 7.51 -19.38
C GLU A 128 -11.31 8.05 -18.30
N VAL A 129 -12.63 8.02 -18.55
CA VAL A 129 -13.63 8.45 -17.56
C VAL A 129 -13.70 7.47 -16.38
N LYS A 130 -13.70 6.15 -16.62
CA LYS A 130 -13.62 5.12 -15.57
C LYS A 130 -12.37 5.28 -14.73
N ALA A 131 -11.22 5.46 -15.37
CA ALA A 131 -9.95 5.69 -14.68
C ALA A 131 -9.99 6.95 -13.79
N ALA A 132 -10.61 8.04 -14.26
CA ALA A 132 -10.78 9.25 -13.46
C ALA A 132 -11.72 9.04 -12.26
N VAL A 133 -12.85 8.33 -12.45
CA VAL A 133 -13.75 7.94 -11.35
C VAL A 133 -13.04 7.07 -10.31
N ASP A 134 -12.26 6.10 -10.76
CA ASP A 134 -11.46 5.25 -9.88
C ASP A 134 -10.44 6.05 -9.10
N PHE A 135 -9.64 6.90 -9.76
CA PHE A 135 -8.70 7.79 -9.07
C PHE A 135 -9.41 8.62 -7.99
N MET A 136 -10.59 9.18 -8.29
CA MET A 136 -11.36 10.00 -7.33
C MET A 136 -11.95 9.18 -6.17
N ALA A 137 -12.37 7.95 -6.42
CA ALA A 137 -12.88 7.02 -5.40
C ALA A 137 -11.74 6.47 -4.52
N ASP A 138 -10.59 6.14 -5.10
CA ASP A 138 -9.41 5.59 -4.43
C ASP A 138 -8.74 6.62 -3.49
N GLN A 139 -8.90 7.92 -3.75
CA GLN A 139 -8.53 8.97 -2.78
C GLN A 139 -9.52 9.09 -1.59
N SER A 140 -10.64 8.37 -1.63
CA SER A 140 -11.82 8.61 -0.77
C SER A 140 -12.29 7.38 0.02
N ILE A 141 -11.55 6.27 -0.04
CA ILE A 141 -11.70 5.06 0.79
C ILE A 141 -10.93 5.17 2.10
#